data_AF-A0A834Q1K6-F1
#
_entry.id   AF-A0A834Q1K6-F1
#
_cell.length_a   1.000
_cell.length_b   1.000
_cell.length_c   1.000
_cell.angle_alpha   90.00
_cell.angle_beta   90.00
_cell.angle_gamma   90.00
#
_symmetry.space_group_name_H-M   'P 1'
#
loop_
_entity.id
_entity.type
_entity.pdbx_description
1 polymer ?
#
loop_
_entity_poly.entity_id
_entity_poly.type
_entity_poly.pdbx_seq_one_letter_code
_entity_poly.pdbx_strand_id
1 'polypeptide(L)'
;MSIRTVPTLQDLVIQNVLCNEAWPIPNLEYLPRVLTLQLYKEALMGGHMEMVKKMVLSCPLACLPVDYLLKTRDVKALKTLLNGLDLLISQNIYPRKWKLKAIDFREVNQDSPNEWSRAPVGACSQEATSPKEREKCSQRAVKPRLKIFIDFDLDKVFQRFLGSLREWVEERKGVVRIYCQKLQIGGFYLKLSKFLRTLPLYYVRELEVNAQHWTREIMEHFCFVLIEMRNLCILHLSDLSPQVFTGRSINRWYSHRFSLQLRKVNKLRELYVNNVFFLCGALHKILL
;
A
#
# COMPACT_ATOMS: atom_id res chain seq x y z
N MET A 1 7.36 -35.28 -20.98
CA MET A 1 5.94 -35.60 -20.72
C MET A 1 5.41 -34.60 -19.71
N SER A 2 4.48 -33.73 -20.10
CA SER A 2 3.86 -32.76 -19.18
C SER A 2 2.76 -33.48 -18.39
N ILE A 3 2.89 -33.54 -17.08
CA ILE A 3 1.85 -34.06 -16.19
C ILE A 3 0.71 -33.05 -16.24
N ARG A 4 -0.36 -33.38 -16.99
CA ARG A 4 -1.60 -32.60 -16.96
C ARG A 4 -2.23 -32.80 -15.58
N THR A 5 -2.11 -31.80 -14.71
CA THR A 5 -2.85 -31.74 -13.45
C THR A 5 -4.35 -31.73 -13.76
N VAL A 6 -5.07 -32.72 -13.23
CA VAL A 6 -6.53 -32.79 -13.33
C VAL A 6 -7.11 -31.61 -12.54
N PRO A 7 -7.96 -30.75 -13.14
CA PRO A 7 -8.55 -29.62 -12.43
C PRO A 7 -9.40 -30.11 -11.26
N THR A 8 -9.33 -29.41 -10.14
CA THR A 8 -10.15 -29.73 -8.98
C THR A 8 -11.61 -29.40 -9.25
N LEU A 9 -12.54 -29.95 -8.47
CA LEU A 9 -13.95 -29.57 -8.54
C LEU A 9 -14.13 -28.05 -8.35
N GLN A 10 -13.32 -27.45 -7.49
CA GLN A 10 -13.30 -26.00 -7.28
C GLN A 10 -12.93 -25.24 -8.56
N ASP A 11 -11.88 -25.68 -9.27
CA ASP A 11 -11.45 -25.05 -10.52
C ASP A 11 -12.53 -25.15 -11.59
N LEU A 12 -13.19 -26.31 -11.70
CA LEU A 12 -14.29 -26.52 -12.66
C LEU A 12 -15.50 -25.64 -12.35
N VAL A 13 -15.87 -25.50 -11.07
CA VAL A 13 -16.96 -24.61 -10.65
C VAL A 13 -16.63 -23.16 -11.02
N ILE A 14 -15.41 -22.71 -10.74
CA ILE A 14 -14.98 -21.34 -11.05
C ILE A 14 -14.99 -21.09 -12.55
N GLN A 15 -14.41 -21.98 -13.34
CA GLN A 15 -14.41 -21.86 -14.80
C GLN A 15 -15.84 -21.83 -15.36
N ASN A 16 -16.72 -22.72 -14.89
CA ASN A 16 -18.12 -22.73 -15.33
C ASN A 16 -18.86 -21.44 -14.98
N VAL A 17 -18.58 -20.85 -13.81
CA VAL A 17 -19.17 -19.58 -13.38
C VAL A 17 -18.65 -18.42 -14.23
N LEU A 18 -17.35 -18.39 -14.54
CA LEU A 18 -16.74 -17.34 -15.36
C LEU A 18 -17.16 -17.41 -16.84
N CYS A 19 -17.32 -18.62 -17.40
CA CYS A 19 -17.77 -18.81 -18.79
C CYS A 19 -19.24 -18.44 -19.01
N ASN A 20 -20.06 -18.50 -17.96
CA ASN A 20 -21.49 -18.23 -18.01
C ASN A 20 -21.82 -16.85 -17.41
N GLU A 21 -21.24 -15.78 -17.95
CA GLU A 21 -21.46 -14.40 -17.45
C GLU A 21 -22.94 -13.97 -17.50
N ALA A 22 -23.79 -14.65 -18.28
CA ALA A 22 -25.24 -14.44 -18.37
C ALA A 22 -26.04 -15.07 -17.21
N TRP A 23 -25.47 -16.01 -16.46
CA TRP A 23 -26.18 -16.64 -15.35
C TRP A 23 -26.28 -15.68 -14.17
N PRO A 24 -27.42 -15.66 -13.45
CA PRO A 24 -27.51 -14.94 -12.19
C PRO A 24 -26.41 -15.46 -11.27
N ILE A 25 -25.57 -14.57 -10.75
CA ILE A 25 -24.44 -14.99 -9.92
C ILE A 25 -25.01 -15.80 -8.74
N PRO A 26 -24.45 -16.99 -8.44
CA PRO A 26 -24.79 -17.69 -7.21
C PRO A 26 -24.65 -16.69 -6.07
N ASN A 27 -25.73 -16.50 -5.33
CA ASN A 27 -25.90 -15.39 -4.40
C ASN A 27 -24.64 -15.27 -3.52
N LEU A 28 -23.75 -14.30 -3.84
CA LEU A 28 -22.34 -14.31 -3.39
C LEU A 28 -22.23 -14.28 -1.87
N GLU A 29 -23.27 -13.79 -1.22
CA GLU A 29 -23.47 -13.79 0.23
C GLU A 29 -23.41 -15.19 0.86
N TYR A 30 -23.72 -16.24 0.10
CA TYR A 30 -23.75 -17.63 0.55
C TYR A 30 -22.53 -18.44 0.12
N LEU A 31 -21.64 -17.84 -0.69
CA LEU A 31 -20.45 -18.51 -1.17
C LEU A 31 -19.40 -18.56 -0.02
N PRO A 32 -18.79 -19.72 0.26
CA PRO A 32 -17.67 -19.81 1.19
C PRO A 32 -16.57 -18.81 0.83
N ARG A 33 -15.99 -18.15 1.84
CA ARG A 33 -14.96 -17.12 1.66
C ARG A 33 -13.81 -17.56 0.74
N VAL A 34 -13.34 -18.80 0.87
CA VAL A 34 -12.26 -19.35 0.04
C VAL A 34 -12.64 -19.35 -1.44
N LEU A 35 -13.86 -19.77 -1.77
CA LEU A 35 -14.39 -19.75 -3.13
C LEU A 35 -14.62 -18.33 -3.64
N THR A 36 -15.10 -17.42 -2.78
CA THR A 36 -15.26 -16.00 -3.14
C THR A 36 -13.93 -15.37 -3.55
N LEU A 37 -12.89 -15.56 -2.73
CA LEU A 37 -11.56 -15.00 -2.99
C LEU A 37 -10.94 -15.59 -4.26
N GLN A 38 -11.06 -16.90 -4.45
CA GLN A 38 -10.54 -17.55 -5.65
C GLN A 38 -11.30 -17.09 -6.91
N LEU A 39 -12.62 -16.98 -6.85
CA LEU A 39 -13.41 -16.45 -7.96
C LEU A 39 -13.01 -15.00 -8.31
N TYR A 40 -12.74 -14.16 -7.29
CA TYR A 40 -12.26 -12.79 -7.51
C TYR A 40 -10.90 -12.78 -8.21
N LYS A 41 -9.99 -13.63 -7.76
CA LYS A 41 -8.67 -13.77 -8.35
C LYS A 41 -8.75 -14.17 -9.82
N GLU A 42 -9.47 -15.25 -10.13
CA GLU A 42 -9.62 -15.73 -11.50
C GLU A 42 -10.39 -14.73 -12.39
N ALA A 43 -11.44 -14.08 -11.87
CA ALA A 43 -12.16 -13.04 -12.60
C ALA A 43 -11.27 -11.85 -12.96
N LEU A 44 -10.46 -11.38 -12.00
CA LEU A 44 -9.55 -10.25 -12.20
C LEU A 44 -8.40 -10.60 -13.15
N MET A 45 -7.74 -11.73 -12.94
CA MET A 45 -6.63 -12.19 -13.77
C MET A 45 -7.07 -12.55 -15.19
N GLY A 46 -8.26 -13.14 -15.35
CA GLY A 46 -8.88 -13.41 -16.66
C GLY A 46 -9.42 -12.17 -17.35
N GLY A 47 -9.61 -11.06 -16.64
CA GLY A 47 -10.19 -9.84 -17.17
C GLY A 47 -11.70 -9.92 -17.42
N HIS A 48 -12.41 -10.76 -16.66
CA HIS A 48 -13.87 -10.93 -16.69
C HIS A 48 -14.57 -9.73 -16.06
N MET A 49 -14.57 -8.61 -16.78
CA MET A 49 -15.03 -7.32 -16.26
C MET A 49 -16.48 -7.37 -15.75
N GLU A 50 -17.41 -7.96 -16.51
CA GLU A 50 -18.82 -8.02 -16.08
C GLU A 50 -19.01 -8.86 -14.81
N MET A 51 -18.26 -9.94 -14.66
CA MET A 51 -18.22 -10.70 -13.41
C MET A 51 -17.69 -9.84 -12.27
N VAL A 52 -16.54 -9.17 -12.45
CA VAL A 52 -15.93 -8.32 -11.42
C VAL A 52 -16.91 -7.23 -10.96
N LYS A 53 -17.62 -6.56 -11.87
CA LYS A 53 -18.64 -5.55 -11.53
C LYS A 53 -19.70 -6.10 -10.60
N LYS A 54 -20.31 -7.23 -10.99
CA LYS A 54 -21.37 -7.87 -10.21
C LYS A 54 -20.84 -8.39 -8.86
N MET A 55 -19.63 -8.94 -8.84
CA MET A 55 -18.99 -9.41 -7.63
C MET A 55 -18.75 -8.27 -6.64
N VAL A 56 -18.16 -7.17 -7.12
CA VAL A 56 -17.87 -5.97 -6.35
C VAL A 56 -19.17 -5.36 -5.76
N LEU A 57 -20.29 -5.38 -6.48
CA LEU A 57 -21.61 -4.92 -6.00
C LEU A 57 -22.22 -5.79 -4.89
N SER A 58 -21.99 -7.10 -4.93
CA SER A 58 -22.55 -8.08 -4.00
C SER A 58 -21.48 -8.71 -3.13
N CYS A 59 -20.36 -8.01 -2.90
CA CYS A 59 -19.22 -8.55 -2.20
C CYS A 59 -19.58 -8.80 -0.72
N PRO A 60 -19.51 -10.05 -0.23
CA PRO A 60 -19.79 -10.35 1.17
C PRO A 60 -18.69 -9.84 2.11
N LEU A 61 -17.52 -9.48 1.56
CA LEU A 61 -16.34 -9.13 2.32
C LEU A 61 -16.26 -7.63 2.58
N ALA A 62 -15.83 -7.27 3.78
CA ALA A 62 -15.50 -5.88 4.10
C ALA A 62 -14.12 -5.44 3.60
N CYS A 63 -13.22 -6.41 3.43
CA CYS A 63 -11.88 -6.20 2.90
C CYS A 63 -11.59 -7.27 1.85
N LEU A 64 -11.18 -6.86 0.65
CA LEU A 64 -10.79 -7.76 -0.42
C LEU A 64 -9.25 -7.80 -0.52
N PRO A 65 -8.61 -8.93 -0.15
CA PRO A 65 -7.19 -9.11 -0.38
C PRO A 65 -6.91 -9.38 -1.87
N VAL A 66 -5.93 -8.67 -2.42
CA VAL A 66 -5.52 -8.71 -3.83
C VAL A 66 -3.99 -8.63 -3.97
N ASP A 67 -3.26 -9.20 -3.00
CA ASP A 67 -1.79 -9.23 -2.97
C ASP A 67 -1.18 -9.85 -4.23
N TYR A 68 -1.88 -10.82 -4.81
CA TYR A 68 -1.49 -11.46 -6.07
C TYR A 68 -1.33 -10.46 -7.23
N LEU A 69 -2.05 -9.32 -7.24
CA LEU A 69 -1.92 -8.30 -8.29
C LEU A 69 -0.55 -7.60 -8.24
N LEU A 70 0.00 -7.40 -7.05
CA LEU A 70 1.37 -6.87 -6.91
C LEU A 70 2.42 -7.92 -7.27
N LYS A 71 2.19 -9.18 -6.88
CA LYS A 71 3.10 -10.30 -7.19
C LYS A 71 3.21 -10.56 -8.69
N THR A 72 2.08 -10.60 -9.41
CA THR A 72 2.07 -10.80 -10.87
C THR A 72 2.40 -9.54 -11.65
N ARG A 73 2.31 -8.35 -11.01
CA ARG A 73 2.48 -7.03 -11.63
C ARG A 73 1.51 -6.80 -12.80
N ASP A 74 0.35 -7.42 -12.74
CA ASP A 74 -0.62 -7.38 -13.84
C ASP A 74 -1.42 -6.07 -13.83
N VAL A 75 -1.00 -5.15 -14.69
CA VAL A 75 -1.65 -3.85 -14.87
C VAL A 75 -3.05 -3.99 -15.48
N LYS A 76 -3.31 -5.03 -16.30
CA LYS A 76 -4.63 -5.28 -16.87
C LYS A 76 -5.60 -5.69 -15.78
N ALA A 77 -5.21 -6.64 -14.94
CA ALA A 77 -6.00 -7.08 -13.80
C ALA A 77 -6.24 -5.95 -12.78
N LEU A 78 -5.24 -5.11 -12.53
CA LEU A 78 -5.42 -3.87 -11.74
C LEU A 78 -6.50 -2.97 -12.37
N LYS A 79 -6.41 -2.66 -13.67
CA LYS A 79 -7.40 -1.82 -14.35
C LYS A 79 -8.80 -2.44 -14.28
N THR A 80 -8.93 -3.74 -14.43
CA THR A 80 -10.20 -4.46 -14.25
C THR A 80 -10.75 -4.25 -12.83
N LEU A 81 -9.92 -4.37 -11.79
CA LEU A 81 -10.33 -4.09 -10.41
C LEU A 81 -10.81 -2.65 -10.25
N LEU A 82 -10.01 -1.69 -10.69
CA LEU A 82 -10.30 -0.26 -10.55
C LEU A 82 -11.59 0.14 -11.28
N ASN A 83 -11.81 -0.37 -12.49
CA ASN A 83 -13.05 -0.18 -13.26
C ASN A 83 -14.27 -0.80 -12.55
N GLY A 84 -14.10 -1.93 -11.87
CA GLY A 84 -15.15 -2.55 -11.07
C GLY A 84 -15.53 -1.70 -9.86
N LEU A 85 -14.53 -1.09 -9.21
CA LEU A 85 -14.72 -0.17 -8.09
C LEU A 85 -15.34 1.17 -8.54
N ASP A 86 -15.09 1.61 -9.77
CA ASP A 86 -15.68 2.84 -10.31
C ASP A 86 -17.18 2.80 -10.38
N LEU A 87 -17.76 1.64 -10.69
CA LEU A 87 -19.19 1.45 -10.65
C LEU A 87 -19.74 1.61 -9.23
N LEU A 88 -19.00 1.15 -8.22
CA LEU A 88 -19.39 1.39 -6.83
C LEU A 88 -19.38 2.88 -6.48
N ILE A 89 -18.30 3.56 -6.88
CA ILE A 89 -18.06 4.94 -6.49
C ILE A 89 -19.02 5.88 -7.22
N SER A 90 -19.26 5.63 -8.51
CA SER A 90 -20.06 6.49 -9.38
C SER A 90 -21.56 6.38 -9.14
N GLN A 91 -22.05 5.20 -8.72
CA GLN A 91 -23.49 4.99 -8.60
C GLN A 91 -24.14 5.83 -7.51
N ASN A 92 -23.42 6.36 -6.51
CA ASN A 92 -23.90 7.20 -5.39
C ASN A 92 -25.10 6.63 -4.57
N ILE A 93 -25.72 5.56 -5.05
CA ILE A 93 -26.69 4.70 -4.44
C ILE A 93 -25.84 3.69 -3.70
N TYR A 94 -25.51 4.01 -2.45
CA TYR A 94 -25.06 3.00 -1.51
C TYR A 94 -26.26 2.12 -1.20
N PRO A 95 -26.36 0.89 -1.72
CA PRO A 95 -27.30 -0.03 -1.15
C PRO A 95 -26.87 -0.20 0.31
N ARG A 96 -27.81 -0.10 1.25
CA ARG A 96 -27.56 -0.28 2.70
C ARG A 96 -26.82 -1.59 3.03
N LYS A 97 -26.65 -2.49 2.06
CA LYS A 97 -26.04 -3.82 2.11
C LYS A 97 -24.56 -3.89 1.72
N TRP A 98 -23.92 -2.81 1.24
CA TRP A 98 -22.51 -2.89 0.83
C TRP A 98 -21.56 -3.05 2.01
N LYS A 99 -20.81 -4.16 2.00
CA LYS A 99 -19.83 -4.49 3.05
C LYS A 99 -18.42 -4.01 2.69
N LEU A 100 -18.05 -4.01 1.41
CA LEU A 100 -16.69 -3.73 0.95
C LEU A 100 -16.28 -2.27 1.25
N LYS A 101 -15.28 -2.12 2.12
CA LYS A 101 -14.73 -0.85 2.60
C LYS A 101 -13.22 -0.74 2.41
N ALA A 102 -12.56 -1.85 2.10
CA ALA A 102 -11.12 -1.91 1.95
C ALA A 102 -10.68 -2.86 0.84
N ILE A 103 -9.61 -2.47 0.15
CA ILE A 103 -8.83 -3.32 -0.74
C ILE A 103 -7.44 -3.44 -0.13
N ASP A 104 -6.95 -4.66 0.02
CA ASP A 104 -5.65 -4.93 0.65
C ASP A 104 -4.70 -5.60 -0.34
N PHE A 105 -3.70 -4.84 -0.79
CA PHE A 105 -2.63 -5.33 -1.65
C PHE A 105 -1.46 -5.90 -0.87
N ARG A 106 -1.44 -5.78 0.47
CA ARG A 106 -0.33 -6.25 1.29
C ARG A 106 -0.27 -7.77 1.27
N GLU A 107 0.94 -8.29 1.27
CA GLU A 107 1.15 -9.72 1.39
C GLU A 107 0.64 -10.20 2.75
N VAL A 108 -0.41 -11.02 2.73
CA VAL A 108 -0.90 -11.70 3.92
C VAL A 108 -0.05 -12.96 4.07
N ASN A 109 0.68 -13.09 5.18
CA ASN A 109 1.34 -14.35 5.52
C ASN A 109 0.29 -15.47 5.48
N GLN A 110 0.43 -16.38 4.51
CA GLN A 110 -0.52 -17.47 4.27
C GLN A 110 -0.60 -18.46 5.45
N ASP A 111 0.33 -18.36 6.40
CA ASP A 111 0.43 -19.24 7.57
C ASP A 111 -0.51 -18.87 8.73
N SER A 112 -1.34 -17.83 8.61
CA SER A 112 -2.32 -17.49 9.65
C SER A 112 -3.77 -17.40 9.13
N PRO A 113 -4.49 -18.54 9.07
CA PRO A 113 -5.93 -18.54 8.81
C PRO A 113 -6.76 -17.76 9.84
N ASN A 114 -6.14 -17.38 10.98
CA ASN A 114 -6.83 -16.93 12.18
C ASN A 114 -6.79 -15.41 12.48
N GLU A 115 -6.02 -14.59 11.75
CA GLU A 115 -6.02 -13.15 12.03
C GLU A 115 -7.30 -12.45 11.56
N TRP A 116 -7.96 -13.02 10.55
CA TRP A 116 -9.23 -12.48 10.03
C TRP A 116 -10.46 -13.08 10.73
N SER A 117 -10.29 -14.13 11.55
CA SER A 117 -11.36 -14.68 12.39
C SER A 117 -11.40 -14.07 13.80
N ARG A 118 -10.33 -13.36 14.21
CA ARG A 118 -10.21 -12.75 15.55
C ARG A 118 -10.22 -11.23 15.62
N ALA A 119 -10.18 -10.51 14.51
CA ALA A 119 -10.35 -9.06 14.57
C ALA A 119 -11.77 -8.73 15.06
N PRO A 120 -11.97 -8.21 16.28
CA PRO A 120 -13.26 -7.64 16.62
C PRO A 120 -13.51 -6.51 15.63
N VAL A 121 -14.78 -6.29 15.31
CA VAL A 121 -15.31 -5.22 14.46
C VAL A 121 -14.87 -3.79 14.91
N GLY A 122 -14.00 -3.66 15.92
CA GLY A 122 -13.40 -2.43 16.43
C GLY A 122 -11.86 -2.32 16.44
N ALA A 123 -11.06 -3.28 15.94
CA ALA A 123 -9.59 -3.16 16.02
C ALA A 123 -8.95 -2.15 15.03
N CYS A 124 -9.75 -1.60 14.11
CA CYS A 124 -9.34 -0.52 13.20
C CYS A 124 -9.78 0.86 13.71
N SER A 125 -9.57 1.17 14.99
CA SER A 125 -9.59 2.54 15.53
C SER A 125 -9.04 2.54 16.96
N GLN A 126 -7.72 2.64 17.09
CA GLN A 126 -7.14 3.41 18.20
C GLN A 126 -6.56 4.68 17.61
N GLU A 127 -7.45 5.61 17.29
CA GLU A 127 -7.10 7.02 17.35
C GLU A 127 -6.89 7.32 18.84
N ALA A 128 -5.62 7.36 19.28
CA ALA A 128 -5.27 8.00 20.54
C ALA A 128 -5.47 9.51 20.34
N THR A 129 -6.73 9.96 20.42
CA THR A 129 -7.05 11.38 20.54
C THR A 129 -6.94 11.76 22.01
N SER A 130 -5.99 12.64 22.29
CA SER A 130 -5.89 13.26 23.61
C SER A 130 -7.19 14.05 23.91
N PRO A 131 -7.63 14.17 25.18
CA PRO A 131 -8.89 14.83 25.53
C PRO A 131 -8.97 16.35 25.21
N LYS A 132 -7.93 16.96 24.61
CA LYS A 132 -7.82 18.42 24.46
C LYS A 132 -8.11 18.99 23.06
N GLU A 133 -8.45 18.17 22.07
CA GLU A 133 -8.81 18.65 20.71
C GLU A 133 -10.32 18.60 20.43
N ARG A 134 -11.16 18.93 21.42
CA ARG A 134 -12.63 18.99 21.24
C ARG A 134 -13.20 20.35 20.85
N GLU A 135 -12.38 21.37 20.67
CA GLU A 135 -12.89 22.68 20.24
C GLU A 135 -12.14 23.20 19.02
N LYS A 136 -12.93 23.54 17.99
CA LYS A 136 -12.58 24.18 16.72
C LYS A 136 -12.10 23.26 15.59
N CYS A 137 -13.01 22.46 15.04
CA CYS A 137 -13.12 22.34 13.58
C CYS A 137 -14.53 21.85 13.19
N SER A 138 -15.47 22.79 13.01
CA SER A 138 -16.76 22.51 12.39
C SER A 138 -16.62 22.48 10.87
N GLN A 139 -15.95 21.45 10.35
CA GLN A 139 -16.12 21.02 8.96
C GLN A 139 -16.15 19.50 9.01
N ARG A 140 -17.33 18.91 8.72
CA ARG A 140 -17.51 17.45 8.63
C ARG A 140 -16.58 16.94 7.54
N ALA A 141 -15.37 16.52 7.90
CA ALA A 141 -14.47 15.81 7.00
C ALA A 141 -15.19 14.54 6.54
N VAL A 142 -15.53 14.46 5.26
CA VAL A 142 -16.12 13.28 4.65
C VAL A 142 -15.13 12.14 4.86
N LYS A 143 -15.45 11.17 5.74
CA LYS A 143 -14.60 9.99 5.95
C LYS A 143 -14.42 9.28 4.61
N PRO A 144 -13.19 8.87 4.23
CA PRO A 144 -12.98 8.15 2.98
C PRO A 144 -13.79 6.86 3.00
N ARG A 145 -14.53 6.64 1.92
CA ARG A 145 -15.51 5.56 1.75
C ARG A 145 -14.84 4.24 1.37
N LEU A 146 -13.68 4.30 0.71
CA LEU A 146 -12.86 3.14 0.37
C LEU A 146 -11.41 3.33 0.82
N LYS A 147 -10.87 2.35 1.53
CA LYS A 147 -9.46 2.31 1.97
C LYS A 147 -8.66 1.39 1.06
N ILE A 148 -7.50 1.84 0.63
CA ILE A 148 -6.54 1.00 -0.11
C ILE A 148 -5.33 0.79 0.81
N PHE A 149 -5.11 -0.44 1.25
CA PHE A 149 -3.92 -0.82 1.98
C PHE A 149 -2.90 -1.37 1.00
N ILE A 150 -1.72 -0.78 0.98
CA ILE A 150 -0.65 -1.17 0.08
C ILE A 150 0.68 -0.79 0.71
N ASP A 151 1.58 -1.76 0.80
CA ASP A 151 2.97 -1.51 1.16
C ASP A 151 3.78 -1.44 -0.13
N PHE A 152 4.60 -0.40 -0.25
CA PHE A 152 5.31 -0.10 -1.48
C PHE A 152 6.74 -0.61 -1.37
N ASP A 153 7.12 -1.48 -2.30
CA ASP A 153 8.52 -1.74 -2.65
C ASP A 153 8.82 -1.01 -3.96
N LEU A 154 9.42 0.17 -3.91
CA LEU A 154 9.61 0.99 -5.10
C LEU A 154 10.67 0.44 -6.08
N ASP A 155 11.45 -0.56 -5.66
CA ASP A 155 12.35 -1.30 -6.53
C ASP A 155 11.63 -2.40 -7.30
N LYS A 156 10.71 -3.10 -6.61
CA LYS A 156 10.01 -4.24 -7.18
C LYS A 156 8.65 -3.89 -7.78
N VAL A 157 8.03 -2.78 -7.40
CA VAL A 157 6.70 -2.42 -7.89
C VAL A 157 6.81 -1.64 -9.20
N PHE A 158 6.16 -2.19 -10.22
CA PHE A 158 6.20 -1.72 -11.59
C PHE A 158 5.63 -0.30 -11.72
N GLN A 159 6.42 0.63 -12.26
CA GLN A 159 6.05 2.05 -12.41
C GLN A 159 4.68 2.25 -13.07
N ARG A 160 4.29 1.40 -14.04
CA ARG A 160 2.98 1.51 -14.68
C ARG A 160 1.84 1.08 -13.75
N PHE A 161 2.05 0.07 -12.90
CA PHE A 161 1.06 -0.35 -11.90
C PHE A 161 0.80 0.79 -10.91
N LEU A 162 1.88 1.37 -10.37
CA LEU A 162 1.79 2.52 -9.46
C LEU A 162 1.18 3.74 -10.14
N GLY A 163 1.55 3.99 -11.39
CA GLY A 163 0.99 5.07 -12.20
C GLY A 163 -0.52 4.94 -12.33
N SER A 164 -1.01 3.77 -12.75
CA SER A 164 -2.46 3.52 -12.90
C SER A 164 -3.21 3.62 -11.56
N LEU A 165 -2.68 3.04 -10.48
CA LEU A 165 -3.30 3.15 -9.17
C LEU A 165 -3.34 4.59 -8.67
N ARG A 166 -2.24 5.34 -8.84
CA ARG A 166 -2.12 6.73 -8.42
C ARG A 166 -3.10 7.61 -9.18
N GLU A 167 -3.11 7.51 -10.51
CA GLU A 167 -4.00 8.29 -11.37
C GLU A 167 -5.46 8.10 -10.95
N TRP A 168 -5.85 6.83 -10.74
CA TRP A 168 -7.19 6.49 -10.29
C TRP A 168 -7.54 7.07 -8.90
N VAL A 169 -6.62 7.00 -7.94
CA VAL A 169 -6.85 7.56 -6.59
C VAL A 169 -6.92 9.09 -6.61
N GLU A 170 -6.07 9.74 -7.42
CA GLU A 170 -6.02 11.20 -7.53
C GLU A 170 -7.32 11.77 -8.11
N GLU A 171 -7.92 11.09 -9.09
CA GLU A 171 -9.25 11.43 -9.64
C GLU A 171 -10.38 11.28 -8.60
N ARG A 172 -10.17 10.52 -7.53
CA ARG A 172 -11.19 10.16 -6.51
C ARG A 172 -10.84 10.68 -5.11
N LYS A 173 -10.12 11.80 -5.05
CA LYS A 173 -9.76 12.48 -3.80
C LYS A 173 -10.99 12.73 -2.93
N GLY A 174 -10.87 12.39 -1.65
CA GLY A 174 -11.96 12.52 -0.66
C GLY A 174 -12.88 11.30 -0.56
N VAL A 175 -12.94 10.45 -1.59
CA VAL A 175 -13.70 9.19 -1.56
C VAL A 175 -12.78 8.01 -1.26
N VAL A 176 -11.64 7.97 -1.93
CA VAL A 176 -10.64 6.90 -1.78
C VAL A 176 -9.43 7.43 -1.03
N ARG A 177 -8.84 6.60 -0.16
CA ARG A 177 -7.58 6.94 0.51
C ARG A 177 -6.63 5.76 0.58
N ILE A 178 -5.38 6.00 0.20
CA ILE A 178 -4.26 5.05 0.33
C ILE A 178 -3.73 5.08 1.78
N TYR A 179 -3.41 3.90 2.29
CA TYR A 179 -2.75 3.66 3.56
C TYR A 179 -1.52 2.77 3.29
N CYS A 180 -0.35 3.36 3.46
CA CYS A 180 0.94 2.68 3.34
C CYS A 180 1.59 2.64 4.71
N GLN A 181 1.83 1.44 5.24
CA GLN A 181 2.50 1.26 6.54
C GLN A 181 3.99 1.02 6.37
N LYS A 182 4.36 0.23 5.37
CA LYS A 182 5.74 -0.07 5.01
C LYS A 182 6.09 0.48 3.64
N LEU A 183 7.17 1.25 3.58
CA LEU A 183 7.69 1.85 2.37
C LEU A 183 9.16 1.46 2.22
N GLN A 184 9.49 0.77 1.13
CA GLN A 184 10.86 0.44 0.75
C GLN A 184 11.22 1.27 -0.49
N ILE A 185 12.32 1.99 -0.40
CA ILE A 185 12.85 2.85 -1.44
C ILE A 185 14.22 2.29 -1.81
N GLY A 186 14.42 1.88 -3.05
CA GLY A 186 15.77 1.62 -3.50
C GLY A 186 16.08 2.09 -4.91
N GLY A 187 17.16 1.54 -5.46
CA GLY A 187 17.62 1.87 -6.81
C GLY A 187 17.91 3.36 -6.95
N PHE A 188 17.16 4.03 -7.84
CA PHE A 188 17.33 5.45 -8.16
C PHE A 188 16.28 6.34 -7.49
N TYR A 189 16.58 6.81 -6.28
CA TYR A 189 15.71 7.66 -5.45
C TYR A 189 15.02 8.82 -6.22
N LEU A 190 15.74 9.51 -7.12
CA LEU A 190 15.18 10.65 -7.86
C LEU A 190 13.97 10.29 -8.73
N LYS A 191 13.94 9.09 -9.33
CA LYS A 191 12.79 8.64 -10.13
C LYS A 191 11.53 8.47 -9.27
N LEU A 192 11.73 8.21 -7.98
CA LEU A 192 10.68 7.91 -7.01
C LEU A 192 10.21 9.14 -6.24
N SER A 193 11.02 10.18 -6.18
CA SER A 193 10.73 11.44 -5.48
C SER A 193 9.35 12.05 -5.81
N LYS A 194 8.96 12.04 -7.09
CA LYS A 194 7.65 12.55 -7.55
C LYS A 194 6.48 11.71 -7.01
N PHE A 195 6.67 10.39 -6.93
CA PHE A 195 5.64 9.48 -6.41
C PHE A 195 5.48 9.64 -4.89
N LEU A 196 6.58 9.76 -4.15
CA LEU A 196 6.58 9.97 -2.69
C LEU A 196 5.78 11.21 -2.29
N ARG A 197 5.84 12.29 -3.08
CA ARG A 197 5.05 13.52 -2.84
C ARG A 197 3.54 13.33 -2.92
N THR A 198 3.07 12.27 -3.59
CA THR A 198 1.65 11.96 -3.71
C THR A 198 1.14 10.96 -2.70
N LEU A 199 2.06 10.29 -1.99
CA LEU A 199 1.68 9.36 -0.95
C LEU A 199 1.36 10.11 0.35
N PRO A 200 0.32 9.69 1.09
CA PRO A 200 0.09 10.18 2.44
C PRO A 200 1.13 9.58 3.41
N LEU A 201 2.31 10.19 3.45
CA LEU A 201 3.47 9.77 4.25
C LEU A 201 3.19 9.69 5.75
N TYR A 202 2.15 10.37 6.23
CA TYR A 202 1.68 10.30 7.61
C TYR A 202 1.38 8.88 8.11
N TYR A 203 0.97 7.96 7.22
CA TYR A 203 0.64 6.57 7.61
C TYR A 203 1.85 5.64 7.68
N VAL A 204 3.00 6.06 7.16
CA VAL A 204 4.21 5.24 7.10
C VAL A 204 4.75 5.06 8.52
N ARG A 205 4.94 3.79 8.91
CA ARG A 205 5.52 3.37 10.18
C ARG A 205 6.90 2.75 10.00
N GLU A 206 7.15 2.14 8.85
CA GLU A 206 8.41 1.51 8.51
C GLU A 206 8.93 2.07 7.20
N LEU A 207 10.15 2.59 7.21
CA LEU A 207 10.86 3.08 6.04
C LEU A 207 12.15 2.29 5.86
N GLU A 208 12.34 1.68 4.70
CA GLU A 208 13.59 1.08 4.28
C GLU A 208 14.15 1.85 3.10
N VAL A 209 15.44 2.20 3.15
CA VAL A 209 16.13 2.92 2.08
C VAL A 209 17.39 2.16 1.71
N ASN A 210 17.42 1.66 0.48
CA ASN A 210 18.55 1.00 -0.16
C ASN A 210 18.80 1.61 -1.56
N ALA A 211 19.32 2.83 -1.59
CA ALA A 211 19.50 3.59 -2.83
C ALA A 211 20.95 4.04 -2.99
N GLN A 212 21.43 4.05 -4.23
CA GLN A 212 22.79 4.47 -4.61
C GLN A 212 22.79 5.86 -5.26
N HIS A 213 23.98 6.41 -5.46
CA HIS A 213 24.22 7.69 -6.13
C HIS A 213 23.61 8.90 -5.41
N TRP A 214 23.78 8.98 -4.09
CA TRP A 214 23.33 10.11 -3.30
C TRP A 214 24.03 11.41 -3.69
N THR A 215 23.21 12.40 -4.02
CA THR A 215 23.61 13.79 -4.25
C THR A 215 23.09 14.68 -3.14
N ARG A 216 23.53 15.94 -3.14
CA ARG A 216 23.02 16.95 -2.21
C ARG A 216 21.52 17.13 -2.35
N GLU A 217 21.02 17.18 -3.58
CA GLU A 217 19.60 17.31 -3.90
C GLU A 217 18.78 16.11 -3.39
N ILE A 218 19.29 14.89 -3.59
CA ILE A 218 18.65 13.66 -3.08
C ILE A 218 18.56 13.72 -1.56
N MET A 219 19.64 14.11 -0.87
CA MET A 219 19.62 14.25 0.58
C MET A 219 18.60 15.29 1.04
N GLU A 220 18.55 16.46 0.41
CA GLU A 220 17.61 17.51 0.79
C GLU A 220 16.16 17.04 0.61
N HIS A 221 15.87 16.36 -0.49
CA HIS A 221 14.55 15.76 -0.72
C HIS A 221 14.22 14.66 0.30
N PHE A 222 15.19 13.79 0.60
CA PHE A 222 15.03 12.74 1.60
C PHE A 222 14.77 13.30 3.00
N CYS A 223 15.53 14.30 3.39
CA CYS A 223 15.30 15.04 4.64
C CYS A 223 13.88 15.61 4.71
N PHE A 224 13.36 16.16 3.61
CA PHE A 224 11.97 16.64 3.55
C PHE A 224 10.96 15.50 3.73
N VAL A 225 11.10 14.42 2.95
CA VAL A 225 10.23 13.23 3.02
C VAL A 225 10.21 12.63 4.43
N LEU A 226 11.37 12.56 5.09
CA LEU A 226 11.51 12.00 6.42
C LEU A 226 10.71 12.77 7.49
N ILE A 227 10.65 14.09 7.40
CA ILE A 227 9.89 14.94 8.35
C ILE A 227 8.37 14.78 8.17
N GLU A 228 7.93 14.53 6.93
CA GLU A 228 6.51 14.29 6.62
C GLU A 228 6.00 12.96 7.23
N MET A 229 6.90 12.01 7.51
CA MET A 229 6.59 10.72 8.13
C MET A 229 6.47 10.83 9.67
N ARG A 230 5.46 11.56 10.13
CA ARG A 230 5.24 11.84 11.56
C ARG A 230 4.97 10.61 12.45
N ASN A 231 4.63 9.47 11.85
CA ASN A 231 4.39 8.21 12.56
C ASN A 231 5.45 7.14 12.29
N LEU A 232 6.61 7.52 11.76
CA LEU A 232 7.71 6.59 11.51
C LEU A 232 8.22 6.03 12.84
N CYS A 233 8.19 4.70 12.96
CA CYS A 233 8.67 3.94 14.12
C CYS A 233 9.98 3.22 13.81
N ILE A 234 10.16 2.74 12.59
CA ILE A 234 11.32 1.94 12.16
C ILE A 234 11.94 2.59 10.93
N LEU A 235 13.23 2.88 10.99
CA LEU A 235 14.02 3.38 9.87
C LEU A 235 15.19 2.43 9.60
N HIS A 236 15.23 1.87 8.39
CA HIS A 236 16.33 1.05 7.90
C HIS A 236 17.06 1.78 6.77
N LEU A 237 18.36 2.00 6.96
CA LEU A 237 19.24 2.61 5.96
C LEU A 237 20.34 1.62 5.63
N SER A 238 20.38 1.14 4.38
CA SER A 238 21.37 0.18 3.91
C SER A 238 22.01 0.62 2.60
N ASP A 239 23.31 0.39 2.45
CA ASP A 239 24.05 0.52 1.18
C ASP A 239 23.92 1.89 0.50
N LEU A 240 23.87 2.95 1.31
CA LEU A 240 23.81 4.31 0.81
C LEU A 240 25.21 4.74 0.37
N SER A 241 25.39 4.96 -0.93
CA SER A 241 26.64 5.42 -1.55
C SER A 241 26.47 6.77 -2.25
N PRO A 242 27.46 7.67 -2.18
CA PRO A 242 27.37 8.96 -2.86
C PRO A 242 27.57 8.80 -4.37
N GLN A 243 27.06 9.74 -5.18
CA GLN A 243 27.27 9.74 -6.64
C GLN A 243 28.75 9.96 -7.00
N VAL A 244 29.44 10.81 -6.24
CA VAL A 244 30.85 11.14 -6.39
C VAL A 244 31.52 10.90 -5.05
N PHE A 245 32.79 10.46 -5.05
CA PHE A 245 33.53 10.30 -3.80
C PHE A 245 33.55 11.62 -3.01
N THR A 246 33.01 11.58 -1.79
CA THR A 246 32.84 12.76 -0.95
C THR A 246 33.95 12.86 0.08
N GLY A 247 34.54 14.05 0.18
CA GLY A 247 35.50 14.36 1.25
C GLY A 247 34.83 14.43 2.63
N ARG A 248 35.65 14.40 3.69
CA ARG A 248 35.17 14.44 5.09
C ARG A 248 34.24 15.62 5.40
N SER A 249 34.49 16.80 4.84
CA SER A 249 33.65 18.00 5.06
C SER A 249 32.24 17.83 4.49
N ILE A 250 32.12 17.27 3.28
CA ILE A 250 30.84 17.01 2.63
C ILE A 250 30.06 15.94 3.41
N ASN A 251 30.72 14.87 3.85
CA ASN A 251 30.09 13.85 4.68
C ASN A 251 29.54 14.43 5.98
N ARG A 252 30.30 15.30 6.65
CA ARG A 252 29.81 16.01 7.85
C ARG A 252 28.56 16.83 7.56
N TRP A 253 28.48 17.47 6.40
CA TRP A 253 27.28 18.21 6.00
C TRP A 253 26.07 17.27 5.87
N TYR A 254 26.23 16.12 5.19
CA TYR A 254 25.18 15.10 5.11
C TYR A 254 24.76 14.57 6.50
N SER A 255 25.73 14.22 7.35
CA SER A 255 25.48 13.77 8.73
C SER A 255 24.67 14.80 9.52
N HIS A 256 25.10 16.06 9.48
CA HIS A 256 24.47 17.15 10.21
C HIS A 256 23.07 17.43 9.68
N ARG A 257 22.88 17.41 8.36
CA ARG A 257 21.58 17.66 7.76
C ARG A 257 20.58 16.56 8.11
N PHE A 258 21.02 15.30 8.04
CA PHE A 258 20.23 14.15 8.43
C PHE A 258 19.88 14.19 9.92
N SER A 259 20.85 14.48 10.81
CA SER A 259 20.62 14.51 12.26
C SER A 259 19.58 15.55 12.67
N LEU A 260 19.64 16.74 12.06
CA LEU A 260 18.65 17.79 12.31
C LEU A 260 17.21 17.36 11.97
N GLN A 261 17.03 16.52 10.94
CA GLN A 261 15.68 16.03 10.60
C GLN A 261 15.29 14.80 11.41
N LEU A 262 16.23 13.91 11.70
CA LEU A 262 15.97 12.72 12.51
C LEU A 262 15.41 13.11 13.89
N ARG A 263 15.93 14.18 14.49
CA ARG A 263 15.43 14.76 15.75
C ARG A 263 13.97 15.23 15.69
N LYS A 264 13.40 15.44 14.50
CA LYS A 264 11.99 15.82 14.32
C LYS A 264 11.07 14.61 14.13
N VAL A 265 11.64 13.42 13.96
CA VAL A 265 10.89 12.16 13.82
C VAL A 265 10.70 11.55 15.21
N ASN A 266 9.84 12.19 16.01
CA ASN A 266 9.75 11.93 17.45
C ASN A 266 9.21 10.54 17.84
N LYS A 267 8.64 9.79 16.89
CA LYS A 267 8.10 8.44 17.12
C LYS A 267 9.04 7.33 16.72
N LEU A 268 10.25 7.66 16.21
CA LEU A 268 11.23 6.68 15.82
C LEU A 268 11.71 5.90 17.05
N ARG A 269 11.65 4.57 16.97
CA ARG A 269 12.05 3.63 18.02
C ARG A 269 13.25 2.80 17.63
N GLU A 270 13.32 2.45 16.35
CA GLU A 270 14.35 1.55 15.83
C GLU A 270 15.03 2.20 14.63
N LEU A 271 16.36 2.26 14.68
CA LEU A 271 17.21 2.74 13.60
C LEU A 271 18.22 1.64 13.25
N TYR A 272 18.06 1.08 12.06
CA TYR A 272 18.99 0.11 11.50
C TYR A 272 19.88 0.82 10.46
N VAL A 273 21.18 0.66 10.60
CA VAL A 273 22.17 1.31 9.74
C VAL A 273 23.18 0.27 9.28
N ASN A 274 23.28 0.10 7.97
CA ASN A 274 24.31 -0.73 7.35
C ASN A 274 24.95 0.04 6.18
N ASN A 275 26.28 0.14 6.14
CA ASN A 275 27.01 0.72 5.01
C ASN A 275 26.48 2.10 4.54
N VAL A 276 26.40 3.08 5.45
CA VAL A 276 25.93 4.44 5.14
C VAL A 276 27.08 5.44 5.17
N PHE A 277 27.46 5.96 3.99
CA PHE A 277 28.68 6.76 3.82
C PHE A 277 28.77 8.00 4.74
N PHE A 278 27.65 8.68 4.99
CA PHE A 278 27.61 9.88 5.81
C PHE A 278 27.41 9.61 7.31
N LEU A 279 27.22 8.36 7.73
CA LEU A 279 27.13 8.00 9.15
C LEU A 279 28.45 7.45 9.70
N CYS A 280 29.38 7.09 8.82
CA CYS A 280 30.71 6.59 9.18
C CYS A 280 31.46 7.58 10.10
N GLY A 281 31.76 7.16 11.33
CA GLY A 281 32.43 7.99 12.34
C GLY A 281 31.60 9.15 12.91
N ALA A 282 30.33 9.29 12.52
CA ALA A 282 29.46 10.40 12.92
C ALA A 282 28.21 9.97 13.69
N LEU A 283 27.89 8.67 13.75
CA LEU A 283 26.64 8.14 14.33
C LEU A 283 26.37 8.64 15.76
N HIS A 284 27.40 8.65 16.63
CA HIS A 284 27.29 9.16 18.00
C HIS A 284 26.83 10.62 18.08
N LYS A 285 27.11 11.45 17.06
CA LYS A 285 26.70 12.87 17.01
C LYS A 285 25.26 13.06 16.54
N ILE A 286 24.63 12.00 16.05
CA ILE A 286 23.29 12.02 15.46
C ILE A 286 22.26 11.50 16.45
N LEU A 287 22.67 10.55 17.31
CA LEU A 287 21.83 9.94 18.34
C LEU A 287 21.79 10.74 19.65
N LEU A 288 22.70 11.69 19.83
CA LEU A 288 22.71 12.69 20.91
C LEU A 288 22.01 13.97 20.44
#